data_AF-A0AAD7MDJ3-F1
#
_entry.id   AF-A0AAD7MDJ3-F1
#
_cell.length_a   1.000
_cell.length_b   1.000
_cell.length_c   1.000
_cell.angle_alpha   90.00
_cell.angle_beta   90.00
_cell.angle_gamma   90.00
#
_symmetry.space_group_name_H-M   'P 1'
#
loop_
_entity.id
_entity.type
_entity.pdbx_description
1 polymer ?
#
loop_
_entity_poly.entity_id
_entity_poly.type
_entity_poly.pdbx_seq_one_letter_code
_entity_poly.pdbx_strand_id
1 'polypeptide(L)'
;STTSNLLNHQRDCSPKSDLRPQQGLMQSFASGSTYKREKLRTLTALWVTRHRRPFRIVQDPEFREIIRLLNPLAHTHSASTQARDIQRLYRLSQHKTRSTTGVIHVSLDVWTDLNMVPWLGVICYLVHKGKYKRFTLDFIR
;
A
#
# COMPACT_ATOMS: atom_id res chain seq x y z
N SER A 1 8.25 27.04 54.64
CA SER A 1 7.73 25.87 53.90
C SER A 1 7.61 26.16 52.42
N THR A 2 8.65 25.87 51.61
CA THR A 2 8.58 25.94 50.12
C THR A 2 9.64 25.04 49.45
N THR A 3 10.67 24.59 50.17
CA THR A 3 11.77 23.78 49.62
C THR A 3 11.55 22.26 49.64
N SER A 4 10.53 21.77 50.38
CA SER A 4 10.22 20.33 50.51
C SER A 4 9.84 19.70 49.17
N ASN A 5 9.03 20.39 48.36
CA ASN A 5 8.57 19.87 47.06
C ASN A 5 9.71 19.85 46.02
N LEU A 6 10.62 20.82 46.06
CA LEU A 6 11.77 20.87 45.16
C LEU A 6 12.77 19.75 45.48
N LEU A 7 12.98 19.45 46.76
CA LEU A 7 13.82 18.34 47.22
C LEU A 7 13.20 16.97 46.92
N ASN A 8 11.87 16.86 46.89
CA ASN A 8 11.21 15.64 46.41
C ASN A 8 11.37 15.47 44.91
N HIS A 9 11.13 16.53 44.13
CA HIS A 9 11.32 16.48 42.67
C HIS A 9 12.78 16.16 42.29
N GLN A 10 13.78 16.74 42.96
CA GLN A 10 15.19 16.44 42.69
C GLN A 10 15.54 14.97 43.00
N ARG A 11 14.95 14.40 44.07
CA ARG A 11 15.12 12.97 44.39
C ARG A 11 14.43 12.05 43.38
N ASP A 12 13.27 12.46 42.87
CA ASP A 12 12.52 11.69 41.87
C ASP A 12 13.11 11.79 40.45
N CYS A 13 13.74 12.93 40.12
CA CYS A 13 14.42 13.15 38.83
C CYS A 13 15.89 12.71 38.80
N SER A 14 16.45 12.25 39.92
CA SER A 14 17.78 11.64 39.91
C SER A 14 17.70 10.29 39.20
N PRO A 15 18.52 10.03 38.16
CA PRO A 15 18.46 8.76 37.45
C PRO A 15 18.80 7.65 38.44
N LYS A 16 17.79 6.85 38.81
CA LYS A 16 17.98 5.67 39.64
C LYS A 16 19.04 4.81 38.96
N SER A 17 20.15 4.57 39.66
CA SER A 17 21.32 3.83 39.18
C SER A 17 21.06 2.33 38.96
N ASP A 18 19.81 1.94 38.69
CA ASP A 18 19.45 0.64 38.11
C ASP A 18 19.60 0.68 36.57
N LEU A 19 20.64 1.39 36.11
CA LEU A 19 21.15 1.27 34.76
C LEU A 19 21.89 -0.07 34.66
N ARG A 20 21.14 -1.17 34.67
CA ARG A 20 21.50 -2.27 33.78
C ARG A 20 21.71 -1.61 32.41
N PRO A 21 22.82 -1.86 31.70
CA PRO A 21 22.98 -1.30 30.38
C PRO A 21 21.76 -1.71 29.56
N GLN A 22 20.82 -0.80 29.34
CA GLN A 22 19.74 -1.00 28.38
C GLN A 22 20.34 -0.84 26.96
N GLN A 23 21.45 -1.53 26.73
CA GLN A 23 22.04 -1.79 25.42
C GLN A 23 20.96 -2.40 24.49
N GLY A 24 19.93 -3.04 25.07
CA GLY A 24 18.76 -3.57 24.38
C GLY A 24 17.63 -2.59 24.03
N LEU A 25 17.49 -1.41 24.68
CA LEU A 25 16.42 -0.46 24.28
C LEU A 25 16.82 0.32 23.03
N MET A 26 18.06 0.84 22.96
CA MET A 26 18.55 1.41 21.71
C MET A 26 18.65 0.35 20.61
N GLN A 27 18.97 -0.92 20.94
CA GLN A 27 18.88 -2.02 19.98
C GLN A 27 17.45 -2.41 19.61
N SER A 28 16.43 -2.27 20.47
CA SER A 28 15.05 -2.56 20.11
C SER A 28 14.47 -1.51 19.15
N PHE A 29 14.88 -0.24 19.29
CA PHE A 29 14.62 0.81 18.31
C PHE A 29 15.49 0.66 17.03
N ALA A 30 16.76 0.25 17.17
CA ALA A 30 17.65 0.03 16.01
C ALA A 30 17.33 -1.27 15.24
N SER A 31 16.65 -2.24 15.87
CA SER A 31 16.10 -3.44 15.19
C SER A 31 14.87 -3.10 14.33
N GLY A 32 14.38 -1.85 14.38
CA GLY A 32 13.00 -1.47 14.04
C GLY A 32 12.67 -1.20 12.58
N SER A 33 13.61 -1.29 11.64
CA SER A 33 13.29 -1.12 10.22
C SER A 33 12.98 -2.45 9.55
N THR A 34 11.75 -2.97 9.73
CA THR A 34 11.18 -4.00 8.84
C THR A 34 10.89 -3.47 7.42
N TYR A 35 11.24 -2.20 7.17
CA TYR A 35 11.11 -1.56 5.88
C TYR A 35 11.96 -2.29 4.84
N LYS A 36 11.27 -2.77 3.80
CA LYS A 36 11.87 -3.20 2.55
C LYS A 36 11.21 -2.37 1.45
N ARG A 37 12.02 -1.75 0.60
CA ARG A 37 11.54 -0.95 -0.54
C ARG A 37 10.48 -1.69 -1.37
N GLU A 38 10.74 -2.96 -1.67
CA GLU A 38 9.82 -3.80 -2.45
C GLU A 38 8.49 -4.08 -1.72
N LYS A 39 8.51 -4.16 -0.38
CA LYS A 39 7.30 -4.29 0.43
C LYS A 39 6.46 -3.02 0.37
N LEU A 40 7.09 -1.84 0.48
CA LEU A 40 6.41 -0.55 0.34
C LEU A 40 5.75 -0.43 -1.05
N ARG A 41 6.49 -0.75 -2.12
CA ARG A 41 5.99 -0.73 -3.51
C ARG A 41 4.81 -1.67 -3.72
N THR A 42 4.88 -2.88 -3.17
CA THR A 42 3.79 -3.86 -3.27
C THR A 42 2.54 -3.36 -2.54
N LEU A 43 2.70 -2.82 -1.33
CA LEU A 43 1.58 -2.29 -0.55
C LEU A 43 0.93 -1.07 -1.20
N THR A 44 1.72 -0.15 -1.74
CA THR A 44 1.21 1.02 -2.48
C THR A 44 0.51 0.59 -3.77
N ALA A 45 1.04 -0.38 -4.51
CA ALA A 45 0.35 -0.93 -5.69
C ALA A 45 -1.00 -1.56 -5.35
N LEU A 46 -1.07 -2.33 -4.25
CA LEU A 46 -2.32 -2.90 -3.76
C LEU A 46 -3.32 -1.82 -3.32
N TRP A 47 -2.86 -0.81 -2.59
CA TRP A 47 -3.67 0.32 -2.15
C TRP A 47 -4.25 1.10 -3.34
N VAL A 48 -3.40 1.50 -4.28
CA VAL A 48 -3.78 2.23 -5.50
C VAL A 48 -4.81 1.43 -6.31
N THR A 49 -4.55 0.14 -6.52
CA THR A 49 -5.45 -0.74 -7.30
C THR A 49 -6.79 -0.96 -6.60
N ARG A 50 -6.76 -1.26 -5.29
CA ARG A 50 -7.97 -1.57 -4.51
C ARG A 50 -8.93 -0.38 -4.42
N HIS A 51 -8.38 0.83 -4.32
CA HIS A 51 -9.17 2.05 -4.16
C HIS A 51 -9.28 2.87 -5.44
N ARG A 52 -8.89 2.31 -6.60
CA ARG A 52 -8.96 2.97 -7.92
C ARG A 52 -8.35 4.37 -7.92
N ARG A 53 -7.20 4.53 -7.25
CA ARG A 53 -6.51 5.83 -7.16
C ARG A 53 -5.70 6.10 -8.43
N PRO A 54 -5.53 7.36 -8.83
CA PRO A 54 -4.57 7.73 -9.88
C PRO A 54 -3.16 7.25 -9.52
N PHE A 55 -2.39 6.77 -10.50
CA PHE A 55 -1.01 6.31 -10.25
C PHE A 55 -0.10 7.42 -9.74
N ARG A 56 -0.44 8.68 -10.00
CA ARG A 56 0.32 9.86 -9.58
C ARG A 56 0.25 10.12 -8.08
N ILE A 57 -0.71 9.56 -7.36
CA ILE A 57 -0.91 9.78 -5.91
C ILE A 57 0.33 9.48 -5.06
N VAL A 58 1.21 8.57 -5.53
CA VAL A 58 2.47 8.25 -4.83
C VAL A 58 3.53 9.35 -4.92
N GLN A 59 3.29 10.35 -5.77
CA GLN A 59 4.17 11.50 -5.98
C GLN A 59 3.68 12.75 -5.26
N ASP A 60 2.48 12.71 -4.68
CA ASP A 60 1.90 13.86 -3.97
C ASP A 60 2.82 14.26 -2.81
N PRO A 61 3.11 15.56 -2.63
CA PRO A 61 4.05 16.04 -1.61
C PRO A 61 3.74 15.53 -0.20
N GLU A 62 2.47 15.53 0.17
CA GLU A 62 1.94 15.13 1.49
C GLU A 62 2.17 13.64 1.72
N PHE A 63 1.89 12.80 0.71
CA PHE A 63 2.17 11.37 0.80
C PHE A 63 3.67 11.11 1.00
N ARG A 64 4.51 11.83 0.25
CA ARG A 64 5.97 11.70 0.39
C ARG A 64 6.47 12.17 1.74
N GLU A 65 5.87 13.21 2.30
CA GLU A 65 6.20 13.72 3.62
C GLU A 65 5.82 12.73 4.71
N ILE A 66 4.62 12.14 4.64
CA ILE A 66 4.19 11.07 5.56
C ILE A 66 5.17 9.90 5.51
N ILE A 67 5.57 9.44 4.32
CA ILE A 67 6.53 8.34 4.19
C ILE A 67 7.90 8.70 4.79
N ARG A 68 8.38 9.93 4.56
CA ARG A 68 9.65 10.42 5.13
C ARG A 68 9.60 10.58 6.65
N LEU A 69 8.46 11.01 7.19
CA LEU A 69 8.23 11.10 8.63
C LEU A 69 8.29 9.72 9.29
N LEU A 70 7.70 8.70 8.66
CA LEU A 70 7.70 7.33 9.15
C LEU A 70 9.06 6.64 8.98
N ASN A 71 9.78 6.95 7.90
CA ASN A 71 11.13 6.46 7.65
C ASN A 71 11.90 7.44 6.75
N PRO A 72 12.88 8.18 7.29
CA PRO A 72 13.66 9.15 6.52
C PRO A 72 14.44 8.54 5.34
N LEU A 73 14.76 7.24 5.39
CA LEU A 73 15.45 6.52 4.32
C LEU A 73 14.50 5.97 3.26
N ALA A 74 13.18 6.04 3.48
CA ALA A 74 12.20 5.56 2.54
C ALA A 74 12.01 6.55 1.38
N HIS A 75 12.14 6.02 0.16
CA HIS A 75 11.96 6.78 -1.07
C HIS A 75 10.71 6.28 -1.80
N THR A 76 9.81 7.20 -2.12
CA THR A 76 8.64 6.91 -2.96
C THR A 76 9.05 6.81 -4.42
N HIS A 77 8.38 5.94 -5.18
CA HIS A 77 8.64 5.72 -6.59
C HIS A 77 7.80 6.65 -7.48
N SER A 78 8.06 6.60 -8.79
CA SER A 78 7.31 7.38 -9.78
C SER A 78 5.96 6.75 -10.13
N ALA A 79 5.04 7.54 -10.68
CA ALA A 79 3.78 7.06 -11.23
C ALA A 79 3.99 5.99 -12.33
N SER A 80 5.04 6.14 -13.16
CA SER A 80 5.41 5.14 -14.17
C SER A 80 5.88 3.82 -13.55
N THR A 81 6.61 3.88 -12.44
CA THR A 81 7.00 2.69 -11.67
C THR A 81 5.79 2.06 -11.00
N GLN A 82 4.86 2.87 -10.49
CA GLN A 82 3.61 2.40 -9.90
C GLN A 82 2.78 1.63 -10.93
N ALA A 83 2.66 2.14 -12.16
CA ALA A 83 1.96 1.46 -13.24
C ALA A 83 2.62 0.11 -13.60
N ARG A 84 3.95 0.07 -13.72
CA ARG A 84 4.70 -1.18 -13.97
C ARG A 84 4.51 -2.21 -12.86
N ASP A 85 4.49 -1.78 -11.60
CA ASP A 85 4.29 -2.67 -10.45
C ASP A 85 2.89 -3.27 -10.46
N ILE A 86 1.87 -2.47 -10.77
CA ILE A 86 0.49 -2.95 -10.92
C ILE A 86 0.38 -3.95 -12.07
N GLN A 87 0.98 -3.66 -13.23
CA GLN A 87 1.00 -4.59 -14.37
C GLN A 87 1.69 -5.92 -14.01
N ARG A 88 2.80 -5.87 -13.27
CA ARG A 88 3.50 -7.07 -12.80
C ARG A 88 2.64 -7.88 -11.85
N LEU A 89 2.01 -7.24 -10.85
CA LEU A 89 1.09 -7.91 -9.93
C LEU A 89 -0.10 -8.54 -10.65
N TYR A 90 -0.65 -7.84 -11.64
CA TYR A 90 -1.74 -8.35 -12.47
C TYR A 90 -1.34 -9.63 -13.23
N ARG A 91 -0.20 -9.61 -13.95
CA ARG A 91 0.31 -10.81 -14.65
C ARG A 91 0.55 -11.99 -13.70
N LEU A 92 1.12 -11.73 -12.52
CA LEU A 92 1.33 -12.76 -11.49
C LEU A 92 0.01 -13.35 -10.96
N SER A 93 -1.06 -12.55 -10.90
CA SER A 93 -2.37 -13.00 -10.44
C SER A 93 -3.15 -13.81 -11.49
N GLN A 94 -2.97 -13.52 -12.79
CA GLN A 94 -3.58 -14.29 -13.87
C GLN A 94 -3.12 -15.75 -13.88
N HIS A 95 -1.84 -16.02 -13.59
CA HIS A 95 -1.34 -17.40 -13.54
C HIS A 95 -2.03 -18.27 -12.48
N LYS A 96 -2.62 -17.67 -11.44
CA LYS A 96 -3.27 -18.39 -10.33
C LYS A 96 -4.75 -18.68 -10.55
N THR A 97 -5.39 -18.10 -11.56
CA THR A 97 -6.87 -18.07 -11.70
C THR A 97 -7.42 -18.94 -12.83
N ARG A 98 -6.62 -19.82 -13.42
CA ARG A 98 -6.98 -20.61 -14.61
C ARG A 98 -7.99 -21.75 -14.39
N SER A 99 -8.37 -22.06 -13.16
CA SER A 99 -9.34 -23.11 -12.86
C SER A 99 -10.41 -22.57 -11.91
N THR A 100 -11.55 -22.19 -12.46
CA THR A 100 -12.74 -21.81 -11.69
C THR A 100 -13.91 -22.65 -12.15
N THR A 101 -14.50 -23.39 -11.22
CA THR A 101 -15.80 -24.05 -11.42
C THR A 101 -16.89 -22.98 -11.37
N GLY A 102 -17.88 -23.02 -12.26
CA GLY A 102 -18.98 -22.04 -12.29
C GLY A 102 -19.48 -21.74 -13.69
N VAL A 103 -20.52 -20.90 -13.79
CA VAL A 103 -21.05 -20.41 -15.07
C VAL A 103 -20.39 -19.08 -15.40
N ILE A 104 -19.87 -18.96 -16.62
CA ILE A 104 -19.23 -17.75 -17.13
C ILE A 104 -20.15 -17.14 -18.19
N HIS A 105 -20.52 -15.88 -17.99
CA HIS A 105 -21.19 -15.07 -19.00
C HIS A 105 -20.26 -13.93 -19.42
N VAL A 106 -20.01 -13.80 -20.72
CA VAL A 106 -19.19 -12.73 -21.27
C VAL A 106 -20.12 -11.70 -21.92
N SER A 107 -19.91 -10.43 -21.60
CA SER A 107 -20.64 -9.30 -22.17
C SER A 107 -19.67 -8.33 -22.84
N LEU A 108 -20.13 -7.75 -23.94
CA LEU A 108 -19.41 -6.75 -24.71
C LEU A 108 -20.07 -5.40 -24.48
N ASP A 109 -19.27 -4.39 -24.16
CA ASP A 109 -19.71 -3.01 -23.94
C ASP A 109 -18.97 -2.12 -24.95
N VAL A 110 -19.67 -1.61 -25.95
CA VAL A 110 -19.09 -0.78 -27.02
C VAL A 110 -19.52 0.65 -26.83
N TRP A 111 -18.56 1.58 -26.81
CA TRP A 111 -18.85 3.01 -26.78
C TRP A 111 -17.84 3.79 -27.61
N THR A 112 -18.13 5.06 -27.90
CA THR A 112 -17.19 6.00 -28.53
C THR A 112 -16.88 7.10 -27.51
N ASP A 113 -15.59 7.42 -27.32
CA ASP A 113 -15.21 8.49 -26.38
C ASP A 113 -15.41 9.89 -26.98
N LEU A 114 -15.17 10.93 -26.16
CA LEU A 114 -15.30 12.33 -26.58
C LEU A 114 -14.30 12.73 -27.69
N ASN A 115 -13.26 11.93 -27.90
CA ASN A 115 -12.28 12.13 -28.97
C ASN A 115 -12.63 11.30 -30.22
N MET A 116 -13.86 10.79 -30.32
CA MET A 116 -14.35 9.95 -31.43
C MET A 116 -13.59 8.63 -31.60
N VAL A 117 -12.96 8.12 -30.53
CA VAL A 117 -12.27 6.83 -30.55
C VAL A 117 -13.26 5.74 -30.13
N PRO A 118 -13.46 4.68 -30.94
CA PRO A 118 -14.27 3.55 -30.54
C PRO A 118 -13.53 2.71 -29.49
N TRP A 119 -14.29 2.21 -28.52
CA TRP A 119 -13.80 1.36 -27.45
C TRP A 119 -14.71 0.15 -27.29
N LEU A 120 -14.12 -1.01 -27.06
CA LEU A 120 -14.81 -2.26 -26.73
C LEU A 120 -14.30 -2.78 -25.38
N GLY A 121 -15.14 -2.70 -24.37
CA GLY A 121 -14.95 -3.36 -23.08
C GLY A 121 -15.42 -4.80 -23.13
N VAL A 122 -14.53 -5.73 -22.76
CA VAL A 122 -14.88 -7.15 -22.58
C VAL A 122 -15.04 -7.42 -21.09
N ILE A 123 -16.26 -7.74 -20.67
CA ILE A 123 -16.61 -7.94 -19.26
C ILE A 123 -17.03 -9.40 -19.05
N CYS A 124 -16.50 -10.04 -18.02
CA CYS A 124 -16.84 -11.39 -17.62
C CYS A 124 -17.59 -11.39 -16.29
N TYR A 125 -18.70 -12.11 -16.25
CA TYR A 125 -19.48 -12.39 -15.07
C TYR A 125 -19.30 -13.88 -14.72
N LEU A 126 -18.80 -14.14 -13.52
CA LEU A 126 -18.67 -15.48 -12.97
C LEU A 126 -19.71 -15.68 -11.87
N VAL A 127 -20.52 -16.73 -12.02
CA VAL A 127 -21.42 -17.21 -10.97
C VAL A 127 -20.84 -18.46 -10.36
N HIS A 128 -20.46 -18.38 -9.09
CA HIS A 128 -19.96 -19.52 -8.34
C HIS A 128 -20.61 -19.56 -6.95
N LYS A 129 -21.29 -20.68 -6.63
CA LYS A 129 -21.98 -20.89 -5.34
C LYS A 129 -22.92 -19.73 -4.98
N GLY A 130 -23.73 -19.27 -5.94
CA GLY A 130 -24.68 -18.17 -5.76
C GLY A 130 -24.06 -16.77 -5.60
N LYS A 131 -22.74 -16.63 -5.71
CA LYS A 131 -22.06 -15.33 -5.68
C LYS A 131 -21.70 -14.89 -7.09
N TYR A 132 -22.10 -13.66 -7.43
CA TYR A 132 -21.75 -12.99 -8.67
C TYR A 132 -20.43 -12.26 -8.51
N LYS A 133 -19.49 -12.48 -9.42
CA LYS A 133 -18.24 -11.73 -9.54
C LYS A 133 -18.14 -11.15 -10.94
N ARG A 134 -17.80 -9.87 -11.03
CA ARG A 134 -17.57 -9.17 -12.30
C ARG A 134 -16.08 -8.88 -12.46
N PHE A 135 -15.56 -9.18 -13.63
CA PHE A 135 -14.18 -8.92 -14.02
C PHE A 135 -14.17 -8.19 -15.35
N THR A 136 -13.40 -7.10 -15.45
CA THR A 136 -13.03 -6.57 -16.77
C THR A 136 -11.89 -7.41 -17.30
N LEU A 137 -12.10 -8.07 -18.45
CA LEU A 137 -11.08 -8.89 -19.09
C LEU A 137 -10.13 -8.05 -19.92
N ASP A 138 -10.69 -7.18 -20.77
CA ASP A 138 -9.90 -6.34 -21.66
C ASP A 138 -10.65 -5.06 -22.08
N PHE A 139 -9.89 -4.10 -22.59
CA PHE A 139 -10.37 -2.89 -23.26
C PHE A 139 -9.64 -2.73 -24.59
N ILE A 140 -10.39 -2.91 -25.68
CA ILE A 140 -9.87 -2.85 -27.04
C ILE A 140 -10.21 -1.47 -27.61
N ARG A 141 -9.26 -0.89 -28.35
CA ARG A 141 -9.35 0.40 -29.04
C ARG A 141 -9.18 0.19 -30.54
#